data_AF-A0A3S1BV33-F1
#
_entry.id   AF-A0A3S1BV33-F1
#
_cell.length_a   1.000
_cell.length_b   1.000
_cell.length_c   1.000
_cell.angle_alpha   90.00
_cell.angle_beta   90.00
_cell.angle_gamma   90.00
#
_symmetry.space_group_name_H-M   'P 1'
#
loop_
_entity.id
_entity.type
_entity.pdbx_description
1 polymer ?
#
loop_
_entity_poly.entity_id
_entity_poly.type
_entity_poly.pdbx_seq_one_letter_code
_entity_poly.pdbx_strand_id
1 'polypeptide(L)'
;MCPQIFSILLTLLEKCCCDNLTKIMNSAGLLAIFLCFCILKFDSTVEAASIQERQSGGYDPFYHDCLVHGRHYRHGEIFSIPGYSHCLEYRCNRGGWSIVREACEVEGQCRPVGHYFDTGCRTYRCDKEDRGNYFYYQPTLVRTMCEDINRACRRPGDTFSKVLNGRRYDQCQCIVSNSGQIRYSCSSSVNGGRH
;
A
#
# COMPACT_ATOMS: atom_id res chain seq x y z
N MET A 1 35.72 17.00 30.46
CA MET A 1 34.28 17.15 30.80
C MET A 1 33.48 16.76 29.57
N CYS A 2 32.94 15.54 29.56
CA CYS A 2 32.09 15.03 28.48
C CYS A 2 31.14 13.98 29.09
N PRO A 3 29.84 14.28 29.26
CA PRO A 3 28.88 13.33 29.79
C PRO A 3 27.89 12.93 28.69
N GLN A 4 28.26 12.09 27.72
CA GLN A 4 27.27 11.59 26.74
C GLN A 4 27.51 10.15 26.20
N ILE A 5 28.53 9.41 26.66
CA ILE A 5 28.79 8.05 26.13
C ILE A 5 27.99 6.95 26.87
N PHE A 6 27.31 7.26 27.98
CA PHE A 6 26.62 6.24 28.79
C PHE A 6 25.22 5.82 28.33
N SER A 7 24.70 6.35 27.21
CA SER A 7 23.31 6.07 26.79
C SER A 7 23.18 5.04 25.64
N ILE A 8 24.28 4.68 24.98
CA ILE A 8 24.23 3.74 23.83
C ILE A 8 24.34 2.27 24.26
N LEU A 9 24.88 1.99 25.46
CA LEU A 9 25.03 0.60 25.93
C LEU A 9 23.74 0.01 26.55
N LEU A 10 22.72 0.82 26.86
CA LEU A 10 21.51 0.33 27.52
C LEU A 10 20.39 -0.08 26.55
N THR A 11 20.46 0.29 25.27
CA THR A 11 19.41 -0.04 24.27
C THR A 11 19.72 -1.26 23.40
N LEU A 12 20.93 -1.80 23.48
CA LEU A 12 21.30 -3.04 22.76
C LEU A 12 20.97 -4.34 23.54
N LEU A 13 20.51 -4.23 24.79
CA LEU A 13 20.15 -5.39 25.62
C LEU A 13 18.65 -5.76 25.60
N GLU A 14 17.78 -4.95 24.99
CA GLU A 14 16.33 -5.20 24.96
C GLU A 14 15.81 -5.86 23.67
N LYS A 15 16.65 -6.13 22.67
CA LYS A 15 16.20 -6.71 21.37
C LYS A 15 16.49 -8.20 21.15
N CYS A 16 17.07 -8.90 22.13
CA CYS A 16 17.42 -10.32 21.95
C CYS A 16 16.46 -11.32 22.59
N CYS A 17 15.40 -10.91 23.27
CA CYS A 17 14.50 -11.88 23.90
C CYS A 17 13.04 -11.64 23.56
N CYS A 18 12.46 -12.70 22.99
CA CYS A 18 11.05 -13.08 23.08
C CYS A 18 10.08 -12.20 22.30
N ASP A 19 9.79 -12.59 21.06
CA ASP A 19 8.39 -12.73 20.65
C ASP A 19 8.27 -13.76 19.51
N ASN A 20 7.30 -14.68 19.68
CA ASN A 20 6.87 -15.73 18.75
C ASN A 20 7.65 -17.06 18.65
N LEU A 21 7.70 -17.80 19.76
CA LEU A 21 7.92 -19.26 19.74
C LEU A 21 6.87 -20.03 20.59
N THR A 22 5.59 -19.66 20.50
CA THR A 22 4.49 -20.30 21.26
C THR A 22 3.55 -21.19 20.45
N LYS A 23 3.95 -21.74 19.29
CA LYS A 23 3.04 -22.60 18.50
C LYS A 23 3.51 -23.98 18.06
N ILE A 24 4.65 -24.49 18.53
CA ILE A 24 5.07 -25.86 18.19
C ILE A 24 5.76 -26.54 19.37
N MET A 25 5.05 -26.88 20.45
CA MET A 25 5.54 -27.83 21.46
C MET A 25 4.38 -28.60 22.13
N ASN A 26 3.81 -29.56 21.40
CA ASN A 26 3.11 -30.70 21.98
C ASN A 26 3.94 -31.96 21.71
N SER A 27 5.07 -32.07 22.40
CA SER A 27 5.76 -33.34 22.59
C SER A 27 6.69 -33.20 23.80
N ALA A 28 6.29 -33.84 24.90
CA ALA A 28 7.08 -33.89 26.12
C ALA A 28 8.36 -34.69 25.85
N GLY A 29 9.51 -34.02 25.91
CA GLY A 29 10.81 -34.68 25.97
C GLY A 29 11.87 -34.10 25.05
N LEU A 30 12.33 -32.86 25.30
CA LEU A 30 13.62 -32.34 24.81
C LEU A 30 14.01 -31.00 25.47
N LEU A 31 13.74 -30.85 26.76
CA LEU A 31 13.92 -29.58 27.50
C LEU A 31 15.30 -29.41 28.16
N ALA A 32 16.26 -30.32 27.91
CA ALA A 32 17.56 -30.31 28.59
C ALA A 32 18.76 -29.88 27.73
N ILE A 33 18.61 -29.77 26.40
CA ILE A 33 19.77 -29.55 25.50
C ILE A 33 19.95 -28.06 25.12
N PHE A 34 18.89 -27.25 25.16
CA PHE A 34 18.97 -25.85 24.71
C PHE A 34 19.50 -24.86 25.77
N LEU A 35 19.62 -25.27 27.04
CA LEU A 35 20.20 -24.42 28.09
C LEU A 35 21.75 -24.38 28.08
N CYS A 36 22.42 -25.20 27.25
CA CYS A 36 23.88 -25.35 27.31
C CYS A 36 24.67 -24.42 26.36
N PHE A 37 24.02 -23.76 25.40
CA PHE A 37 24.73 -22.91 24.41
C PHE A 37 24.81 -21.42 24.75
N CYS A 38 24.24 -20.96 25.88
CA CYS A 38 24.24 -19.54 26.23
C CYS A 38 25.44 -19.05 27.06
N ILE A 39 26.37 -19.93 27.50
CA ILE A 39 27.39 -19.55 28.51
C ILE A 39 28.83 -19.46 27.96
N LEU A 40 29.10 -19.86 26.71
CA LEU A 40 30.48 -19.84 26.22
C LEU A 40 30.85 -18.55 25.47
N LYS A 41 31.43 -17.65 26.27
CA LYS A 41 32.58 -16.78 25.96
C LYS A 41 32.35 -15.57 25.04
N PHE A 42 32.05 -14.44 25.68
CA PHE A 42 32.46 -13.12 25.20
C PHE A 42 33.69 -12.66 26.01
N ASP A 43 34.89 -13.03 25.58
CA ASP A 43 36.15 -12.48 26.09
C ASP A 43 36.20 -11.00 25.68
N SER A 44 36.05 -10.11 26.67
CA SER A 44 36.02 -8.66 26.49
C SER A 44 37.41 -8.07 26.72
N THR A 45 38.26 -8.06 25.68
CA THR A 45 39.45 -7.20 25.66
C THR A 45 39.11 -5.91 24.92
N VAL A 46 38.59 -4.93 25.66
CA VAL A 46 38.35 -3.59 25.17
C VAL A 46 39.67 -2.82 25.23
N GLU A 47 40.43 -2.81 24.14
CA GLU A 47 41.52 -1.85 23.96
C GLU A 47 40.93 -0.47 23.68
N ALA A 48 41.11 0.44 24.63
CA ALA A 48 40.77 1.85 24.49
C ALA A 48 41.74 2.54 23.51
N ALA A 49 41.50 2.38 22.21
CA ALA A 49 42.16 3.18 21.19
C ALA A 49 41.61 4.61 21.24
N SER A 50 42.47 5.56 21.62
CA SER A 50 42.18 6.99 21.57
C SER A 50 42.07 7.45 20.12
N ILE A 51 40.84 7.52 19.60
CA ILE A 51 40.56 8.12 18.28
C ILE A 51 40.68 9.63 18.44
N GLN A 52 41.79 10.17 17.95
CA GLN A 52 42.02 11.59 17.78
C GLN A 52 41.13 12.05 16.61
N GLU A 53 39.93 12.55 16.91
CA GLU A 53 39.03 13.16 15.92
C GLU A 53 39.75 14.34 15.26
N ARG A 54 40.32 14.09 14.08
CA ARG A 54 40.62 15.14 13.11
C ARG A 54 39.28 15.76 12.73
N GLN A 55 38.94 16.87 13.36
CA GLN A 55 37.93 17.81 12.91
C GLN A 55 38.37 18.43 11.58
N SER A 56 38.34 17.64 10.51
CA SER A 56 38.25 18.18 9.17
C SER A 56 36.83 18.71 9.04
N GLY A 57 36.65 20.02 9.26
CA GLY A 57 35.47 20.77 8.85
C GLY A 57 35.34 20.76 7.33
N GLY A 58 35.10 19.57 6.79
CA GLY A 58 34.80 19.33 5.39
C GLY A 58 33.33 19.64 5.19
N TYR A 59 33.08 20.64 4.37
CA TYR A 59 31.76 20.88 3.79
C TYR A 59 31.34 19.58 3.09
N ASP A 60 30.40 18.83 3.69
CA ASP A 60 29.87 17.62 3.07
C ASP A 60 29.04 18.07 1.84
N PRO A 61 29.49 17.78 0.61
CA PRO A 61 28.78 18.19 -0.59
C PRO A 61 27.39 17.56 -0.70
N PHE A 62 27.04 16.58 0.15
CA PHE A 62 25.75 15.90 0.19
C PHE A 62 24.81 16.41 1.29
N TYR A 63 25.15 17.49 2.00
CA TYR A 63 24.31 18.03 3.09
C TYR A 63 22.88 18.44 2.66
N HIS A 64 22.60 18.48 1.35
CA HIS A 64 21.29 18.80 0.81
C HIS A 64 20.60 17.65 0.07
N ASP A 65 21.28 16.52 -0.08
CA ASP A 65 20.76 15.35 -0.79
C ASP A 65 19.94 14.46 0.14
N CYS A 66 18.92 13.83 -0.41
CA CYS A 66 18.02 12.96 0.33
C CYS A 66 18.48 11.52 0.22
N LEU A 67 18.72 10.87 1.36
CA LEU A 67 18.97 9.42 1.43
C LEU A 67 17.65 8.68 1.67
N VAL A 68 17.11 8.04 0.62
CA VAL A 68 15.84 7.31 0.68
C VAL A 68 16.06 5.87 0.24
N HIS A 69 15.84 4.91 1.16
CA HIS A 69 16.07 3.47 0.94
C HIS A 69 17.47 3.15 0.34
N GLY A 70 18.51 3.81 0.84
CA GLY A 70 19.89 3.60 0.38
C GLY A 70 20.25 4.26 -0.97
N ARG A 71 19.35 5.06 -1.55
CA ARG A 71 19.60 5.85 -2.77
C ARG A 71 19.68 7.33 -2.42
N HIS A 72 20.64 8.02 -3.03
CA HIS A 72 20.80 9.47 -2.91
C HIS A 72 20.05 10.18 -4.04
N TYR A 73 19.28 11.20 -3.69
CA TYR A 73 18.59 12.09 -4.62
C TYR A 73 19.04 13.52 -4.38
N ARG A 74 19.34 14.25 -5.45
CA ARG A 74 19.85 15.62 -5.34
C ARG A 74 18.77 16.57 -4.86
N HIS A 75 19.16 17.64 -4.19
CA HIS A 75 18.22 18.72 -3.88
C HIS A 75 17.47 19.20 -5.14
N GLY A 76 16.13 19.20 -5.07
CA GLY A 76 15.22 19.59 -6.14
C GLY A 76 14.79 18.43 -7.05
N GLU A 77 15.47 17.28 -6.99
CA GLU A 77 15.15 16.10 -7.79
C GLU A 77 13.77 15.55 -7.46
N ILE A 78 13.02 15.18 -8.51
CA ILE A 78 11.75 14.47 -8.41
C ILE A 78 12.00 12.99 -8.66
N PHE A 79 11.53 12.13 -7.76
CA PHE A 79 11.76 10.70 -7.83
C PHE A 79 10.55 9.90 -7.37
N SER A 80 10.53 8.62 -7.72
CA SER A 80 9.61 7.60 -7.20
C SER A 80 10.38 6.55 -6.41
N ILE A 81 9.78 6.02 -5.35
CA ILE A 81 10.44 5.02 -4.49
C ILE A 81 10.18 3.62 -5.08
N PRO A 82 11.22 2.84 -5.40
CA PRO A 82 11.04 1.47 -5.90
C PRO A 82 10.26 0.59 -4.93
N GLY A 83 9.33 -0.22 -5.44
CA GLY A 83 8.43 -1.05 -4.63
C GLY A 83 7.16 -0.34 -4.17
N TYR A 84 7.04 0.96 -4.40
CA TYR A 84 5.81 1.74 -4.27
C TYR A 84 5.22 2.01 -5.66
N SER A 85 3.99 2.55 -5.71
CA SER A 85 3.37 2.95 -6.97
C SER A 85 4.18 4.02 -7.69
N HIS A 86 4.36 3.87 -9.01
CA HIS A 86 5.01 4.90 -9.86
C HIS A 86 4.15 6.16 -10.00
N CYS A 87 2.91 6.12 -9.55
CA CYS A 87 2.01 7.27 -9.54
C CYS A 87 2.29 8.24 -8.38
N LEU A 88 3.16 7.85 -7.45
CA LEU A 88 3.66 8.72 -6.38
C LEU A 88 5.02 9.31 -6.77
N GLU A 89 5.09 10.63 -6.69
CA GLU A 89 6.33 11.38 -6.93
C GLU A 89 6.66 12.23 -5.70
N TYR A 90 7.94 12.25 -5.37
CA TYR A 90 8.50 12.96 -4.24
C TYR A 90 9.55 13.94 -4.72
N ARG A 91 9.70 15.07 -4.05
CA ARG A 91 10.78 16.04 -4.29
C ARG A 91 11.72 16.07 -3.11
N CYS A 92 13.02 15.96 -3.39
CA CYS A 92 14.06 16.14 -2.41
C CYS A 92 14.26 17.64 -2.08
N ASN A 93 14.22 17.99 -0.80
CA ASN A 93 14.32 19.35 -0.28
C ASN A 93 15.25 19.40 0.95
N ARG A 94 16.54 19.70 0.72
CA ARG A 94 17.57 19.90 1.77
C ARG A 94 17.64 18.74 2.77
N GLY A 95 17.84 17.52 2.27
CA GLY A 95 17.91 16.29 3.07
C GLY A 95 16.57 15.71 3.51
N GLY A 96 15.49 16.50 3.52
CA GLY A 96 14.11 16.01 3.68
C GLY A 96 13.41 15.82 2.33
N TRP A 97 12.30 15.11 2.28
CA TRP A 97 11.52 14.96 1.05
C TRP A 97 10.03 15.19 1.30
N SER A 98 9.32 15.62 0.25
CA SER A 98 7.90 15.92 0.29
C SER A 98 7.20 15.35 -0.93
N ILE A 99 5.94 14.93 -0.79
CA ILE A 99 5.15 14.45 -1.92
C ILE A 99 4.82 15.61 -2.84
N VAL A 100 5.05 15.45 -4.16
CA VAL A 100 4.65 16.42 -5.19
C VAL A 100 3.49 15.94 -6.03
N ARG A 101 3.28 14.62 -6.11
CA ARG A 101 2.15 14.03 -6.84
C ARG A 101 1.58 12.85 -6.08
N GLU A 102 0.26 12.91 -5.86
CA GLU A 102 -0.53 11.87 -5.22
C GLU A 102 -1.56 11.34 -6.21
N ALA A 103 -1.51 10.05 -6.49
CA ALA A 103 -2.42 9.40 -7.43
C ALA A 103 -2.56 7.91 -7.15
N CYS A 104 -3.72 7.37 -7.50
CA CYS A 104 -3.99 5.94 -7.52
C CYS A 104 -3.49 5.35 -8.85
N GLU A 105 -2.92 4.16 -8.78
CA GLU A 105 -2.54 3.40 -9.96
C GLU A 105 -3.66 2.44 -10.35
N VAL A 106 -4.21 2.62 -11.54
CA VAL A 106 -5.30 1.81 -12.08
C VAL A 106 -4.96 1.44 -13.51
N GLU A 107 -4.77 0.14 -13.76
CA GLU A 107 -4.39 -0.39 -15.09
C GLU A 107 -3.13 0.31 -15.67
N GLY A 108 -2.15 0.59 -14.80
CA GLY A 108 -0.91 1.29 -15.15
C GLY A 108 -1.04 2.81 -15.32
N GLN A 109 -2.26 3.36 -15.27
CA GLN A 109 -2.52 4.79 -15.37
C GLN A 109 -2.62 5.44 -14.00
N CYS A 110 -2.15 6.69 -13.90
CA CYS A 110 -2.20 7.46 -12.67
C CYS A 110 -3.44 8.35 -12.63
N ARG A 111 -4.33 8.10 -11.66
CA ARG A 111 -5.53 8.88 -11.41
C ARG A 111 -5.30 9.80 -10.21
N PRO A 112 -5.33 11.13 -10.35
CA PRO A 112 -5.09 12.04 -9.23
C PRO A 112 -6.05 11.79 -8.06
N VAL A 113 -5.59 11.99 -6.83
CA VAL A 113 -6.46 11.91 -5.64
C VAL A 113 -7.65 12.86 -5.79
N GLY A 114 -8.83 12.38 -5.41
CA GLY A 114 -10.12 13.07 -5.57
C GLY A 114 -10.72 12.98 -6.97
N HIS A 115 -9.98 12.52 -7.98
CA HIS A 115 -10.48 12.44 -9.36
C HIS A 115 -11.44 11.25 -9.53
N TYR A 116 -12.55 11.49 -10.24
CA TYR A 116 -13.51 10.46 -10.62
C TYR A 116 -13.17 9.88 -12.00
N PHE A 117 -13.30 8.57 -12.15
CA PHE A 117 -13.08 7.93 -13.44
C PHE A 117 -13.97 6.69 -13.58
N ASP A 118 -14.28 6.34 -14.83
CA ASP A 118 -15.12 5.20 -15.15
C ASP A 118 -14.29 4.02 -15.65
N THR A 119 -14.62 2.83 -15.18
CA THR A 119 -14.10 1.56 -15.68
C THR A 119 -15.30 0.65 -15.98
N GLY A 120 -15.66 0.53 -17.26
CA GLY A 120 -16.94 -0.04 -17.68
C GLY A 120 -18.12 0.77 -17.14
N CYS A 121 -19.15 0.09 -16.62
CA CYS A 121 -20.30 0.76 -16.00
C CYS A 121 -20.11 1.01 -14.50
N ARG A 122 -18.89 1.26 -14.05
CA ARG A 122 -18.59 1.60 -12.66
C ARG A 122 -17.80 2.90 -12.59
N THR A 123 -18.24 3.80 -11.74
CA THR A 123 -17.54 5.04 -11.42
C THR A 123 -16.77 4.85 -10.13
N TYR A 124 -15.48 5.16 -10.17
CA TYR A 124 -14.57 5.15 -9.05
C TYR A 124 -14.10 6.56 -8.73
N ARG A 125 -13.60 6.76 -7.52
CA ARG A 125 -12.83 7.94 -7.11
C ARG A 125 -11.51 7.47 -6.54
N CYS A 126 -10.42 8.13 -6.90
CA CYS A 126 -9.15 7.88 -6.24
C CYS A 126 -9.16 8.50 -4.83
N ASP A 127 -9.10 7.67 -3.80
CA ASP A 127 -9.11 8.10 -2.41
C ASP A 127 -7.72 7.94 -1.76
N LYS A 128 -7.48 8.79 -0.76
CA LYS A 128 -6.32 8.76 0.13
C LYS A 128 -6.80 8.39 1.53
N GLU A 129 -6.27 7.31 2.08
CA GLU A 129 -6.56 6.81 3.42
C GLU A 129 -5.33 6.98 4.32
N ASP A 130 -5.50 7.60 5.48
CA ASP A 130 -4.43 7.73 6.48
C ASP A 130 -4.41 6.49 7.39
N ARG A 131 -3.29 5.77 7.40
CA ARG A 131 -3.06 4.59 8.26
C ARG A 131 -2.05 4.87 9.37
N GLY A 132 -1.96 6.12 9.80
CA GLY A 132 -1.11 6.61 10.90
C GLY A 132 0.34 6.80 10.47
N ASN A 133 0.99 5.74 9.99
CA ASN A 133 2.41 5.79 9.61
C ASN A 133 2.63 5.99 8.10
N TYR A 134 1.59 5.82 7.29
CA TYR A 134 1.66 5.99 5.84
C TYR A 134 0.28 6.29 5.26
N PHE A 135 0.27 6.90 4.07
CA PHE A 135 -0.93 7.10 3.27
C PHE A 135 -1.11 5.95 2.29
N TYR A 136 -2.33 5.43 2.20
CA TYR A 136 -2.73 4.41 1.25
C TYR A 136 -3.63 5.03 0.18
N TYR A 137 -3.30 4.81 -1.10
CA TYR A 137 -4.03 5.38 -2.23
C TYR A 137 -4.73 4.26 -2.97
N GLN A 138 -6.06 4.35 -3.09
CA GLN A 138 -6.84 3.30 -3.73
C GLN A 138 -8.07 3.84 -4.47
N PRO A 139 -8.51 3.15 -5.53
CA PRO A 139 -9.77 3.46 -6.18
C PRO A 139 -10.95 2.96 -5.34
N THR A 140 -11.79 3.87 -4.87
CA THR A 140 -13.03 3.54 -4.16
C THR A 140 -14.20 3.53 -5.13
N LEU A 141 -15.01 2.48 -5.09
CA LEU A 141 -16.24 2.38 -5.90
C LEU A 141 -17.27 3.39 -5.40
N VAL A 142 -17.65 4.34 -6.26
CA VAL A 142 -18.64 5.38 -5.94
C VAL A 142 -20.02 4.99 -6.45
N ARG A 143 -20.09 4.45 -7.67
CA ARG A 143 -21.36 4.14 -8.32
C ARG A 143 -21.22 2.93 -9.23
N THR A 144 -22.22 2.05 -9.18
CA THR A 144 -22.36 0.93 -10.11
C THR A 144 -23.60 1.15 -10.96
N MET A 145 -23.42 1.02 -12.26
CA MET A 145 -24.46 1.04 -13.29
C MET A 145 -24.48 -0.30 -14.02
N CYS A 146 -25.52 -0.51 -14.81
CA CYS A 146 -25.77 -1.78 -15.49
C CYS A 146 -25.57 -1.63 -16.98
N GLU A 147 -24.89 -2.57 -17.60
CA GLU A 147 -24.65 -2.52 -19.03
C GLU A 147 -25.85 -3.12 -19.78
N ASP A 148 -26.36 -2.46 -20.82
CA ASP A 148 -27.43 -2.99 -21.68
C ASP A 148 -26.88 -3.87 -22.83
N ILE A 149 -27.72 -4.18 -23.83
CA ILE A 149 -27.31 -4.94 -25.03
C ILE A 149 -26.37 -4.15 -25.96
N ASN A 150 -26.43 -2.82 -25.93
CA ASN A 150 -25.62 -1.92 -26.76
C ASN A 150 -24.36 -1.42 -26.01
N ARG A 151 -24.02 -2.05 -24.89
CA ARG A 151 -22.93 -1.65 -23.99
C ARG A 151 -23.12 -0.27 -23.34
N ALA A 152 -24.34 0.26 -23.32
CA ALA A 152 -24.62 1.53 -22.65
C ALA A 152 -24.90 1.29 -21.16
N CYS A 153 -24.42 2.21 -20.32
CA CYS A 153 -24.63 2.13 -18.89
C CYS A 153 -25.98 2.73 -18.48
N ARG A 154 -26.78 1.93 -17.79
CA ARG A 154 -28.13 2.21 -17.31
C ARG A 154 -28.15 2.31 -15.79
N ARG A 155 -29.04 3.13 -15.26
CA ARG A 155 -29.19 3.29 -13.81
C ARG A 155 -29.90 2.06 -13.24
N PRO A 156 -29.64 1.69 -11.97
CA PRO A 156 -30.44 0.69 -11.27
C PRO A 156 -31.93 1.06 -11.31
N GLY A 157 -32.79 0.09 -11.66
CA GLY A 157 -34.22 0.29 -11.86
C GLY A 157 -34.66 0.69 -13.28
N ASP A 158 -33.76 1.14 -14.16
CA ASP A 158 -34.10 1.42 -15.57
C ASP A 158 -34.53 0.13 -16.27
N THR A 159 -35.51 0.23 -17.18
CA THR A 159 -35.91 -0.88 -18.06
C THR A 159 -35.18 -0.80 -19.41
N PHE A 160 -34.49 -1.87 -19.80
CA PHE A 160 -33.72 -1.95 -21.04
C PHE A 160 -33.62 -3.39 -21.57
N SER A 161 -33.14 -3.56 -22.80
CA SER A 161 -32.91 -4.88 -23.38
C SER A 161 -31.54 -5.45 -23.00
N LYS A 162 -31.46 -6.74 -22.69
CA LYS A 162 -30.22 -7.45 -22.33
C LYS A 162 -30.20 -8.87 -22.90
N VAL A 163 -29.00 -9.39 -23.18
CA VAL A 163 -28.80 -10.81 -23.49
C VAL A 163 -28.30 -11.52 -22.24
N LEU A 164 -29.06 -12.52 -21.78
CA LEU A 164 -28.69 -13.39 -20.67
C LEU A 164 -28.69 -14.84 -21.17
N ASN A 165 -27.58 -15.55 -20.99
CA ASN A 165 -27.42 -16.94 -21.42
C ASN A 165 -27.79 -17.15 -22.90
N GLY A 166 -27.40 -16.22 -23.78
CA GLY A 166 -27.67 -16.28 -25.23
C GLY A 166 -29.10 -15.91 -25.65
N ARG A 167 -30.03 -15.66 -24.72
CA ARG A 167 -31.39 -15.21 -25.02
C ARG A 167 -31.53 -13.70 -24.81
N ARG A 168 -32.13 -13.02 -25.79
CA ARG A 168 -32.50 -11.61 -25.68
C ARG A 168 -33.79 -11.45 -24.86
N TYR A 169 -33.76 -10.49 -23.95
CA TYR A 169 -34.89 -10.02 -23.16
C TYR A 169 -35.04 -8.52 -23.41
N ASP A 170 -36.24 -8.05 -23.74
CA ASP A 170 -36.48 -6.64 -24.06
C ASP A 170 -36.86 -5.81 -22.84
N GLN A 171 -37.25 -6.46 -21.74
CA GLN A 171 -37.66 -5.85 -20.49
C GLN A 171 -36.84 -6.39 -19.32
N CYS A 172 -35.64 -5.85 -19.15
CA CYS A 172 -34.79 -6.11 -18.00
C CYS A 172 -34.67 -4.88 -17.12
N GLN A 173 -34.70 -5.08 -15.81
CA GLN A 173 -34.23 -4.13 -14.82
C GLN A 173 -33.05 -4.73 -14.08
N CYS A 174 -32.15 -3.88 -13.61
CA CYS A 174 -31.06 -4.32 -12.76
C CYS A 174 -31.18 -3.76 -11.34
N ILE A 175 -30.67 -4.54 -10.40
CA ILE A 175 -30.63 -4.24 -8.97
C ILE A 175 -29.16 -4.31 -8.56
N VAL A 176 -28.69 -3.28 -7.86
CA VAL A 176 -27.33 -3.19 -7.35
C VAL A 176 -27.38 -3.33 -5.83
N SER A 177 -26.64 -4.30 -5.28
CA SER A 177 -26.51 -4.47 -3.83
C SER A 177 -25.55 -3.44 -3.21
N ASN A 178 -25.56 -3.36 -1.88
CA ASN A 178 -24.59 -2.54 -1.14
C ASN A 178 -23.13 -2.96 -1.37
N SER A 179 -22.89 -4.22 -1.73
CA SER A 179 -21.56 -4.73 -2.12
C SER A 179 -21.18 -4.42 -3.58
N GLY A 180 -22.05 -3.73 -4.34
CA GLY A 180 -21.84 -3.44 -5.75
C GLY A 180 -22.11 -4.62 -6.69
N GLN A 181 -22.69 -5.73 -6.20
CA GLN A 181 -23.09 -6.85 -7.05
C GLN A 181 -24.34 -6.49 -7.85
N ILE A 182 -24.35 -6.86 -9.13
CA ILE A 182 -25.45 -6.57 -10.05
C ILE A 182 -26.27 -7.84 -10.24
N ARG A 183 -27.59 -7.73 -10.10
CA ARG A 183 -28.56 -8.77 -10.46
C ARG A 183 -29.53 -8.22 -11.49
N TYR A 184 -29.92 -9.04 -12.46
CA TYR A 184 -30.90 -8.67 -13.47
C TYR A 184 -32.21 -9.41 -13.22
N SER A 185 -33.33 -8.70 -13.37
CA SER A 185 -34.68 -9.24 -13.39
C SER A 185 -35.29 -8.94 -14.75
N CYS A 186 -35.65 -9.97 -15.52
CA CYS A 186 -36.10 -9.81 -16.90
C CYS A 186 -37.39 -10.59 -17.17
N SER A 187 -38.34 -9.96 -17.86
CA SER A 187 -39.50 -10.63 -18.45
C SER A 187 -39.26 -10.91 -19.94
N SER A 188 -39.73 -12.05 -20.42
CA SER A 188 -39.87 -12.23 -21.87
C SER A 188 -41.05 -11.37 -22.31
N SER A 189 -40.86 -10.50 -23.30
CA SER A 189 -41.98 -9.90 -24.01
C SER A 189 -42.77 -11.05 -24.63
N VAL A 190 -43.84 -11.46 -23.96
CA VAL A 190 -44.81 -12.39 -24.53
C VAL A 190 -45.46 -11.59 -25.65
N ASN A 191 -44.93 -11.71 -26.87
CA ASN A 191 -45.66 -11.34 -28.06
C ASN A 191 -46.85 -12.31 -28.16
N GLY A 192 -47.90 -12.00 -27.39
CA GLY A 192 -49.25 -12.42 -27.70
C GLY A 192 -49.63 -11.73 -29.00
N GLY A 193 -49.54 -12.47 -30.11
CA GLY A 193 -49.83 -11.92 -31.43
C GLY A 193 -49.59 -12.92 -32.55
N ARG A 194 -50.15 -14.13 -32.43
CA ARG A 194 -50.59 -14.86 -33.62
C ARG A 194 -51.83 -14.13 -34.13
N HIS A 195 -51.73 -13.50 -35.30
CA HIS A 195 -52.85 -13.28 -36.20
C HIS A 195 -52.44 -13.80 -37.57
#